data_AF-A0A6A7AJ01-F1
#
_entry.id   AF-A0A6A7AJ01-F1
#
_cell.length_a   1.000
_cell.length_b   1.000
_cell.length_c   1.000
_cell.angle_alpha   90.00
_cell.angle_beta   90.00
_cell.angle_gamma   90.00
#
_symmetry.space_group_name_H-M   'P 1'
#
loop_
_entity.id
_entity.type
_entity.pdbx_description
1 polymer ?
#
loop_
_entity_poly.entity_id
_entity_poly.type
_entity_poly.pdbx_seq_one_letter_code
_entity_poly.pdbx_strand_id
1 'polypeptide(L)'
;MSQLMVRNLTYSIVSIKCVEHFEDPNTLQSKAKGHLFGSKNTPSVAPSAPKLEKHAGSFKKQDVDVVLAPFESRSLGQDGSTQIDPSAVSLIETTLRLTIESSEGIRYRIDTHPSYTQKSSQAFTPLSASSSQGYTALFHPSRPTAHLTIHTNHQYDYRRWMFKIPDTFPLSAISIPGTHNSHTYYRALPSVRCQVVDLKTQLEHGIRFLDIRLQPVHGTDPSKKDLYLVHGAFPISLTGPKYFAPLLETCYAFLTANPSETILISLKREGVGSASDEQLAHILEKHYIAPNASKWHTDTTIPYLGAVREKLVLVRRFNIPSTSKPYGLDATPWPHNSTHALFPPGNPTFCLQDFCEVMLPTSIPEKLQHCNEHLVRAAACHHHIPGVTTDATNPVPPGPLYLNFLSASNFWNKGCWPGSIAKVVNRGMEEWICEGHGVEDAPVTTGRPGEGDCGDVEVVRRKKAGDGGTGIVVMDCVGENGDWDLVRLIVGLNLGVLMKMDG
;
A
#
# COMPACT_ATOMS: atom_id res chain seq x y z
N MET A 1 20.34 -14.02 -19.08
CA MET A 1 20.35 -14.68 -17.74
C MET A 1 19.61 -13.75 -16.77
N SER A 2 18.86 -14.26 -15.77
CA SER A 2 18.00 -13.39 -14.93
C SER A 2 18.83 -12.54 -13.97
N GLN A 3 19.00 -11.27 -14.33
CA GLN A 3 19.53 -10.19 -13.51
C GLN A 3 18.68 -10.04 -12.23
N LEU A 4 19.30 -9.86 -11.06
CA LEU A 4 18.58 -9.52 -9.82
C LEU A 4 18.62 -8.01 -9.64
N MET A 5 17.47 -7.35 -9.57
CA MET A 5 17.39 -5.93 -9.23
C MET A 5 17.25 -5.77 -7.72
N VAL A 6 18.14 -5.01 -7.10
CA VAL A 6 18.06 -4.67 -5.68
C VAL A 6 17.63 -3.22 -5.53
N ARG A 7 16.63 -2.98 -4.69
CA ARG A 7 16.08 -1.65 -4.43
C ARG A 7 16.22 -1.29 -2.96
N ASN A 8 16.68 -0.08 -2.67
CA ASN A 8 16.74 0.46 -1.32
C ASN A 8 15.53 1.38 -1.07
N LEU A 9 14.54 0.93 -0.30
CA LEU A 9 13.40 1.74 0.17
C LEU A 9 13.59 2.28 1.60
N THR A 10 14.84 2.37 2.06
CA THR A 10 15.17 2.95 3.37
C THR A 10 15.59 4.41 3.21
N TYR A 11 15.65 5.14 4.33
CA TYR A 11 16.13 6.53 4.36
C TYR A 11 17.67 6.63 4.44
N SER A 12 18.36 5.51 4.64
CA SER A 12 19.82 5.44 4.79
C SER A 12 20.49 4.80 3.58
N ILE A 13 21.78 5.06 3.41
CA ILE A 13 22.60 4.40 2.41
C ILE A 13 22.83 2.94 2.84
N VAL A 14 22.74 2.02 1.89
CA VAL A 14 23.03 0.60 2.08
C VAL A 14 24.06 0.17 1.04
N SER A 15 25.14 -0.48 1.46
CA SER A 15 26.18 -0.99 0.56
C SER A 15 26.12 -2.51 0.50
N ILE A 16 25.97 -3.08 -0.69
CA ILE A 16 26.11 -4.53 -0.90
C ILE A 16 27.60 -4.82 -0.97
N LYS A 17 28.09 -5.65 -0.04
CA LYS A 17 29.52 -5.95 0.12
C LYS A 17 29.93 -7.31 -0.44
N CYS A 18 28.99 -8.24 -0.54
CA CYS A 18 29.28 -9.60 -1.00
C CYS A 18 28.03 -10.27 -1.56
N VAL A 19 28.21 -11.03 -2.65
CA VAL A 19 27.22 -11.92 -3.24
C VAL A 19 27.79 -13.34 -3.29
N GLU A 20 27.12 -14.27 -2.63
CA GLU A 20 27.51 -15.68 -2.57
C GLU A 20 26.42 -16.55 -3.20
N HIS A 21 26.83 -17.59 -3.92
CA HIS A 21 25.93 -18.56 -4.54
C HIS A 21 26.09 -19.92 -3.88
N PHE A 22 24.97 -20.50 -3.46
CA PHE A 22 24.87 -21.82 -2.86
C PHE A 22 23.94 -22.70 -3.68
N GLU A 23 24.17 -24.00 -3.65
CA GLU A 23 23.21 -24.99 -4.14
C GLU A 23 21.95 -24.93 -3.26
N ASP A 24 20.78 -24.87 -3.87
CA ASP A 24 19.50 -24.88 -3.15
C ASP A 24 19.24 -26.29 -2.59
N PRO A 25 19.18 -26.47 -1.26
CA PRO A 25 18.92 -27.77 -0.66
C PRO A 25 17.51 -28.32 -0.97
N ASN A 26 16.58 -27.50 -1.45
CA ASN A 26 15.17 -27.86 -1.65
C ASN A 26 14.83 -28.31 -3.07
N THR A 27 15.70 -28.12 -4.07
CA THR A 27 15.42 -28.52 -5.46
C THR A 27 15.37 -30.03 -5.68
N LEU A 28 15.96 -30.82 -4.77
CA LEU A 28 15.83 -32.28 -4.79
C LEU A 28 14.45 -32.79 -4.31
N GLN A 29 13.61 -31.96 -3.69
CA GLN A 29 12.27 -32.36 -3.22
C GLN A 29 11.14 -32.07 -4.23
N SER A 30 11.37 -31.28 -5.28
CA SER A 30 10.34 -30.86 -6.23
C SER A 30 10.17 -31.76 -7.47
N LYS A 31 10.66 -33.01 -7.45
CA LYS A 31 10.29 -34.00 -8.49
C LYS A 31 8.92 -34.58 -8.17
N ALA A 32 7.90 -34.11 -8.89
CA ALA A 32 6.53 -34.61 -8.82
C ALA A 32 6.47 -36.13 -9.04
N LYS A 33 6.12 -36.89 -8.00
CA LYS A 33 5.48 -38.21 -8.14
C LYS A 33 3.99 -38.04 -7.88
N GLY A 34 3.20 -38.73 -8.69
CA GLY A 34 1.78 -38.50 -8.94
C GLY A 34 0.83 -38.53 -7.73
N HIS A 35 -0.40 -38.13 -8.04
CA HIS A 35 -1.56 -37.89 -7.17
C HIS A 35 -1.73 -38.83 -5.97
N LEU A 36 -2.22 -38.26 -4.85
CA LEU A 36 -3.43 -38.70 -4.11
C LEU A 36 -3.82 -37.69 -3.02
N PHE A 37 -5.12 -37.63 -2.74
CA PHE A 37 -5.81 -36.70 -1.83
C PHE A 37 -5.30 -36.74 -0.38
N GLY A 38 -5.15 -35.57 0.25
CA GLY A 38 -4.90 -35.46 1.68
C GLY A 38 -4.85 -34.01 2.16
N SER A 39 -5.80 -33.64 3.03
CA SER A 39 -5.80 -32.41 3.81
C SER A 39 -4.64 -32.40 4.82
N LYS A 40 -3.86 -31.30 4.88
CA LYS A 40 -3.31 -30.67 6.10
C LYS A 40 -2.35 -29.51 5.77
N ASN A 41 -2.39 -28.51 6.65
CA ASN A 41 -1.42 -27.42 6.82
C ASN A 41 0.03 -27.88 6.57
N THR A 42 0.73 -27.22 5.65
CA THR A 42 2.18 -27.33 5.49
C THR A 42 2.80 -26.00 5.91
N PRO A 43 3.71 -25.97 6.90
CA PRO A 43 4.54 -24.79 7.12
C PRO A 43 5.52 -24.67 5.95
N SER A 44 5.83 -23.44 5.55
CA SER A 44 6.96 -23.13 4.67
C SER A 44 8.26 -23.59 5.33
N VAL A 45 8.77 -24.77 4.96
CA VAL A 45 10.07 -25.27 5.42
C VAL A 45 11.14 -24.81 4.42
N ALA A 46 11.47 -23.52 4.46
CA ALA A 46 12.81 -23.09 4.04
C ALA A 46 13.74 -23.30 5.25
N PRO A 47 14.93 -23.91 5.10
CA PRO A 47 15.88 -23.97 6.20
C PRO A 47 16.29 -22.56 6.61
N SER A 48 16.19 -22.26 7.91
CA SER A 48 16.69 -21.02 8.50
C SER A 48 18.19 -20.83 8.18
N ALA A 49 18.64 -19.59 7.94
CA ALA A 49 20.04 -19.23 7.64
C ALA A 49 21.14 -19.94 8.48
N PRO A 50 20.95 -20.28 9.78
CA PRO A 50 21.93 -21.04 10.56
C PRO A 50 22.10 -22.51 10.14
N LYS A 51 21.12 -23.10 9.45
CA LYS A 51 21.16 -24.50 9.00
C LYS A 51 21.95 -24.70 7.70
N LEU A 52 22.02 -23.68 6.83
CA LEU A 52 22.85 -23.73 5.61
C LEU A 52 24.35 -23.71 5.94
N GLU A 53 24.75 -23.06 7.03
CA GLU A 53 26.15 -22.90 7.44
C GLU A 53 26.88 -24.23 7.70
N LYS A 54 26.15 -25.29 8.09
CA LYS A 54 26.75 -26.57 8.47
C LYS A 54 27.06 -27.51 7.30
N HIS A 55 26.54 -27.26 6.09
CA HIS A 55 26.62 -28.26 5.01
C HIS A 55 26.89 -27.75 3.58
N ALA A 56 26.99 -26.44 3.31
CA ALA A 56 27.18 -25.96 1.93
C ALA A 56 28.40 -25.03 1.80
N GLY A 57 29.39 -25.42 1.01
CA GLY A 57 30.41 -24.51 0.50
C GLY A 57 29.82 -23.66 -0.63
N SER A 58 30.04 -22.34 -0.62
CA SER A 58 29.64 -21.48 -1.73
C SER A 58 30.48 -21.86 -2.96
N PHE A 59 29.85 -22.17 -4.09
CA PHE A 59 30.60 -22.47 -5.32
C PHE A 59 31.04 -21.20 -6.06
N LYS A 60 30.44 -20.05 -5.75
CA LYS A 60 30.85 -18.73 -6.25
C LYS A 60 30.67 -17.66 -5.18
N LYS A 61 31.75 -16.96 -4.84
CA LYS A 61 31.75 -15.79 -3.97
C LYS A 61 32.32 -14.60 -4.74
N GLN A 62 31.61 -13.49 -4.71
CA GLN A 62 32.04 -12.25 -5.34
C GLN A 62 31.94 -11.14 -4.29
N ASP A 63 33.09 -10.60 -3.90
CA ASP A 63 33.13 -9.36 -3.13
C ASP A 63 32.78 -8.22 -4.10
N VAL A 64 31.80 -7.41 -3.71
CA VAL A 64 31.28 -6.29 -4.50
C VAL A 64 31.26 -5.05 -3.60
N ASP A 65 31.23 -3.86 -4.19
CA ASP A 65 30.97 -2.63 -3.41
C ASP A 65 29.93 -1.78 -4.12
N VAL A 66 28.69 -2.29 -4.12
CA VAL A 66 27.56 -1.63 -4.77
C VAL A 66 26.83 -0.78 -3.73
N VAL A 67 27.01 0.54 -3.85
CA VAL A 67 26.36 1.52 -2.97
C VAL A 67 24.95 1.84 -3.49
N LEU A 68 23.93 1.64 -2.67
CA LEU A 68 22.53 2.00 -2.94
C LEU A 68 22.13 3.22 -2.10
N ALA A 69 21.93 4.36 -2.75
CA ALA A 69 21.34 5.52 -2.12
C ALA A 69 19.86 5.27 -1.73
N PRO A 70 19.30 6.07 -0.81
CA PRO A 70 17.86 6.03 -0.50
C PRO A 70 16.99 6.12 -1.75
N PHE A 71 16.04 5.21 -1.89
CA PHE A 71 15.09 5.11 -3.02
C PHE A 71 15.71 4.77 -4.38
N GLU A 72 16.96 4.31 -4.41
CA GLU A 72 17.65 3.87 -5.62
C GLU A 72 17.42 2.37 -5.91
N SER A 73 17.44 2.00 -7.19
CA SER A 73 17.48 0.61 -7.64
C SER A 73 18.74 0.34 -8.45
N ARG A 74 19.38 -0.82 -8.26
CA ARG A 74 20.49 -1.28 -9.10
C ARG A 74 20.35 -2.73 -9.50
N SER A 75 20.82 -3.04 -10.69
CA SER A 75 21.02 -4.42 -11.11
C SER A 75 22.27 -5.03 -10.53
N LEU A 76 22.19 -6.27 -10.09
CA LEU A 76 23.32 -7.15 -9.88
C LEU A 76 23.48 -8.03 -11.13
N GLY A 77 24.47 -7.71 -11.97
CA GLY A 77 24.86 -8.44 -13.17
C GLY A 77 26.34 -8.88 -13.09
N GLN A 78 26.70 -9.98 -13.75
CA GLN A 78 28.09 -10.44 -13.83
C GLN A 78 28.95 -9.41 -14.56
N ASP A 79 30.07 -9.01 -13.96
CA ASP A 79 31.15 -8.35 -14.69
C ASP A 79 31.62 -9.26 -15.85
N GLY A 80 31.74 -8.68 -17.04
CA GLY A 80 32.00 -9.34 -18.32
C GLY A 80 33.36 -10.01 -18.50
N SER A 81 33.87 -10.75 -17.51
CA SER A 81 35.08 -11.55 -17.65
C SER A 81 34.96 -12.91 -16.97
N THR A 82 34.21 -13.83 -17.56
CA THR A 82 34.46 -15.27 -17.38
C THR A 82 33.76 -16.01 -18.51
N GLN A 83 34.52 -16.60 -19.43
CA GLN A 83 33.99 -17.58 -20.37
C GLN A 83 33.31 -18.68 -19.55
N ILE A 84 32.02 -18.90 -19.79
CA ILE A 84 31.26 -19.96 -19.12
C ILE A 84 31.43 -21.25 -19.91
N ASP A 85 31.99 -22.25 -19.25
CA ASP A 85 31.98 -23.65 -19.65
C ASP A 85 30.51 -24.14 -19.75
N PRO A 86 30.05 -24.75 -20.87
CA PRO A 86 28.66 -25.19 -21.07
C PRO A 86 28.17 -26.25 -20.08
N SER A 87 29.01 -26.69 -19.13
CA SER A 87 28.69 -27.65 -18.07
C SER A 87 28.17 -27.01 -16.77
N ALA A 88 28.11 -25.68 -16.67
CA ALA A 88 27.70 -24.98 -15.44
C ALA A 88 26.18 -25.02 -15.19
N VAL A 89 25.81 -25.75 -14.13
CA VAL A 89 24.51 -25.87 -13.45
C VAL A 89 23.53 -24.74 -13.76
N SER A 90 22.35 -25.10 -14.30
CA SER A 90 21.28 -24.14 -14.53
C SER A 90 20.85 -23.49 -13.21
N LEU A 91 20.73 -22.16 -13.19
CA LEU A 91 20.32 -21.31 -12.03
C LEU A 91 18.95 -21.67 -11.39
N ILE A 92 18.28 -22.72 -11.88
CA ILE A 92 17.04 -23.29 -11.33
C ILE A 92 17.25 -23.78 -9.88
N GLU A 93 18.49 -24.01 -9.45
CA GLU A 93 18.84 -24.63 -8.16
C GLU A 93 19.81 -23.78 -7.30
N THR A 94 19.73 -22.45 -7.38
CA THR A 94 20.69 -21.56 -6.69
C THR A 94 20.06 -20.65 -5.65
N THR A 95 20.64 -20.65 -4.44
CA THR A 95 20.36 -19.67 -3.38
C THR A 95 21.39 -18.55 -3.47
N LEU A 96 20.92 -17.31 -3.57
CA LEU A 96 21.76 -16.11 -3.50
C LEU A 96 21.80 -15.58 -2.08
N ARG A 97 22.99 -15.42 -1.53
CA ARG A 97 23.21 -14.79 -0.24
C ARG A 97 23.86 -13.43 -0.45
N LEU A 98 23.20 -12.39 0.05
CA LEU A 98 23.70 -11.03 0.02
C LEU A 98 24.17 -10.62 1.40
N THR A 99 25.37 -10.06 1.47
CA THR A 99 25.84 -9.33 2.65
C THR A 99 25.76 -7.84 2.36
N ILE A 100 24.98 -7.12 3.18
CA ILE A 100 24.87 -5.67 3.13
C ILE A 100 25.57 -5.05 4.35
N GLU A 101 26.00 -3.80 4.19
CA GLU A 101 26.57 -2.97 5.22
C GLU A 101 25.76 -1.68 5.31
N SER A 102 25.33 -1.34 6.52
CA SER A 102 24.65 -0.07 6.82
C SER A 102 25.62 1.10 6.87
N SER A 103 25.11 2.33 6.88
CA SER A 103 25.91 3.56 7.08
C SER A 103 26.72 3.57 8.38
N GLU A 104 26.34 2.77 9.38
CA GLU A 104 27.05 2.63 10.66
C GLU A 104 28.15 1.55 10.62
N GLY A 105 28.41 0.94 9.47
CA GLY A 105 29.38 -0.15 9.32
C GLY A 105 28.90 -1.51 9.82
N ILE A 106 27.65 -1.63 10.26
CA ILE A 106 27.07 -2.91 10.70
C ILE A 106 26.71 -3.75 9.48
N ARG A 107 27.12 -5.02 9.50
CA ARG A 107 26.84 -5.99 8.42
C ARG A 107 25.66 -6.89 8.72
N TYR A 108 24.89 -7.16 7.67
CA TYR A 108 23.71 -8.00 7.70
C TYR A 108 23.71 -8.96 6.51
N ARG A 109 23.07 -10.11 6.69
CA ARG A 109 22.96 -11.16 5.69
C ARG A 109 21.51 -11.46 5.36
N ILE A 110 21.22 -11.72 4.09
CA ILE A 110 19.95 -12.29 3.65
C ILE A 110 20.17 -13.36 2.59
N ASP A 111 19.34 -14.41 2.65
CA ASP A 111 19.28 -15.45 1.63
C ASP A 111 18.01 -15.25 0.79
N THR A 112 18.17 -15.17 -0.52
CA THR A 112 17.07 -15.11 -1.49
C THR A 112 17.20 -16.24 -2.49
N HIS A 113 16.06 -16.69 -3.02
CA HIS A 113 15.98 -17.83 -3.92
C HIS A 113 15.37 -17.37 -5.24
N PRO A 114 16.18 -16.90 -6.21
CA PRO A 114 15.68 -16.34 -7.46
C PRO A 114 14.84 -17.32 -8.29
N SER A 115 15.04 -18.63 -8.10
CA SER A 115 14.28 -19.69 -8.78
C SER A 115 12.88 -19.88 -8.23
N TYR A 116 12.55 -19.33 -7.05
CA TYR A 116 11.23 -19.49 -6.45
C TYR A 116 10.19 -18.69 -7.22
N THR A 117 8.98 -19.23 -7.33
CA THR A 117 7.87 -18.61 -8.05
C THR A 117 6.94 -17.78 -7.16
N GLN A 118 7.19 -17.78 -5.85
CA GLN A 118 6.39 -17.08 -4.86
C GLN A 118 7.17 -15.92 -4.25
N LYS A 119 6.44 -14.86 -3.88
CA LYS A 119 7.02 -13.75 -3.10
C LYS A 119 7.45 -14.25 -1.73
N SER A 120 8.45 -13.60 -1.14
CA SER A 120 8.82 -13.87 0.25
C SER A 120 9.29 -12.60 0.95
N SER A 121 8.98 -12.49 2.24
CA SER A 121 9.41 -11.38 3.10
C SER A 121 10.23 -11.95 4.25
N GLN A 122 11.46 -11.47 4.43
CA GLN A 122 12.41 -12.05 5.37
C GLN A 122 13.23 -10.96 6.07
N ALA A 123 13.41 -11.10 7.38
CA ALA A 123 14.31 -10.24 8.14
C ALA A 123 15.77 -10.58 7.83
N PHE A 124 16.60 -9.56 7.72
CA PHE A 124 18.05 -9.74 7.63
C PHE A 124 18.61 -10.29 8.94
N THR A 125 19.63 -11.15 8.85
CA THR A 125 20.38 -11.66 10.00
C THR A 125 21.58 -10.73 10.27
N PRO A 126 21.69 -10.10 11.45
CA PRO A 126 22.86 -9.30 11.80
C PRO A 126 24.09 -10.20 11.99
N LEU A 127 25.24 -9.75 11.49
CA LEU A 127 26.52 -10.48 11.62
C LEU A 127 27.36 -10.01 12.82
N SER A 128 26.87 -9.03 13.57
CA SER A 128 27.47 -8.54 14.81
C SER A 128 26.40 -8.40 15.90
N ALA A 129 26.80 -8.53 17.16
CA ALA A 129 25.88 -8.67 18.30
C ALA A 129 25.22 -7.36 18.78
N SER A 130 25.48 -6.22 18.13
CA SER A 130 25.17 -4.88 18.68
C SER A 130 24.17 -4.04 17.86
N SER A 131 23.35 -4.62 16.99
CA SER A 131 22.45 -3.81 16.16
C SER A 131 21.06 -3.60 16.77
N SER A 132 20.66 -2.34 16.97
CA SER A 132 19.27 -1.95 17.25
C SER A 132 18.41 -1.83 15.99
N GLN A 133 19.02 -1.71 14.80
CA GLN A 133 18.30 -1.42 13.56
C GLN A 133 18.30 -2.62 12.60
N GLY A 134 17.14 -3.27 12.44
CA GLY A 134 16.97 -4.37 11.50
C GLY A 134 16.59 -3.90 10.09
N TYR A 135 16.82 -4.75 9.10
CA TYR A 135 16.30 -4.60 7.73
C TYR A 135 15.38 -5.78 7.40
N THR A 136 14.43 -5.57 6.49
CA THR A 136 13.61 -6.62 5.88
C THR A 136 13.83 -6.59 4.37
N ALA A 137 13.91 -7.76 3.76
CA ALA A 137 13.93 -7.93 2.33
C ALA A 137 12.57 -8.48 1.87
N LEU A 138 12.00 -7.84 0.86
CA LEU A 138 10.83 -8.33 0.15
C LEU A 138 11.27 -8.77 -1.26
N PHE A 139 11.16 -10.06 -1.52
CA PHE A 139 11.54 -10.68 -2.78
C PHE A 139 10.32 -10.90 -3.68
N HIS A 140 10.42 -10.44 -4.93
CA HIS A 140 9.43 -10.61 -5.98
C HIS A 140 10.04 -11.39 -7.14
N PRO A 141 9.49 -12.56 -7.50
CA PRO A 141 10.00 -13.38 -8.61
C PRO A 141 9.49 -12.91 -9.99
N SER A 142 9.36 -11.60 -10.19
CA SER A 142 8.83 -10.99 -11.41
C SER A 142 9.58 -11.46 -12.67
N ARG A 143 8.90 -11.47 -13.82
CA ARG A 143 9.49 -11.73 -15.13
C ARG A 143 9.49 -10.44 -15.96
N PRO A 144 10.60 -10.07 -16.63
CA PRO A 144 11.79 -10.91 -16.89
C PRO A 144 12.82 -10.96 -15.76
N THR A 145 12.73 -10.06 -14.79
CA THR A 145 13.79 -9.80 -13.79
C THR A 145 13.23 -9.93 -12.39
N ALA A 146 13.92 -10.66 -11.52
CA ALA A 146 13.55 -10.77 -10.11
C ALA A 146 13.97 -9.50 -9.34
N HIS A 147 13.21 -9.15 -8.30
CA HIS A 147 13.44 -7.95 -7.49
C HIS A 147 13.61 -8.30 -6.01
N LEU A 148 14.58 -7.65 -5.36
CA LEU A 148 14.77 -7.69 -3.92
C LEU A 148 14.72 -6.26 -3.37
N THR A 149 13.70 -5.97 -2.58
CA THR A 149 13.51 -4.65 -1.98
C THR A 149 13.92 -4.67 -0.51
N ILE A 150 14.89 -3.84 -0.15
CA ILE A 150 15.36 -3.64 1.22
C ILE A 150 14.57 -2.49 1.84
N HIS A 151 13.94 -2.72 3.00
CA HIS A 151 13.15 -1.72 3.70
C HIS A 151 13.23 -1.88 5.22
N THR A 152 12.83 -0.84 5.95
CA THR A 152 12.80 -0.80 7.43
C THR A 152 11.39 -0.69 8.00
N ASN A 153 10.36 -0.95 7.18
CA ASN A 153 8.95 -0.73 7.55
C ASN A 153 8.51 -1.43 8.85
N HIS A 154 9.14 -2.56 9.21
CA HIS A 154 8.88 -3.27 10.48
C HIS A 154 9.21 -2.43 11.73
N GLN A 155 9.98 -1.35 11.60
CA GLN A 155 10.30 -0.44 12.70
C GLN A 155 9.13 0.49 13.07
N TYR A 156 8.10 0.59 12.20
CA TYR A 156 6.88 1.28 12.54
C TYR A 156 5.98 0.40 13.42
N ASP A 157 5.46 1.00 14.48
CA ASP A 157 4.26 0.48 15.13
C ASP A 157 3.06 0.93 14.30
N TYR A 158 2.49 0.02 13.50
CA TYR A 158 1.38 0.33 12.59
C TYR A 158 0.11 0.83 13.29
N ARG A 159 -0.01 0.66 14.61
CA ARG A 159 -1.09 1.26 15.39
C ARG A 159 -0.94 2.77 15.59
N ARG A 160 0.29 3.29 15.46
CA ARG A 160 0.65 4.69 15.74
C ARG A 160 1.73 5.23 14.81
N TRP A 161 1.67 4.88 13.52
CA TRP A 161 2.75 5.17 12.57
C TRP A 161 2.85 6.66 12.25
N MET A 162 1.76 7.44 12.39
CA MET A 162 1.78 8.90 12.18
C MET A 162 2.48 9.64 13.34
N PHE A 163 2.86 8.97 14.43
CA PHE A 163 3.62 9.56 15.54
C PHE A 163 4.96 10.18 15.11
N LYS A 164 5.64 9.57 14.12
CA LYS A 164 6.93 10.09 13.63
C LYS A 164 6.81 11.22 12.62
N ILE A 165 5.60 11.54 12.17
CA ILE A 165 5.36 12.59 11.17
C ILE A 165 5.05 13.89 11.91
N PRO A 166 5.75 15.00 11.66
CA PRO A 166 5.48 16.25 12.36
C PRO A 166 4.14 16.90 12.05
N ASP A 167 3.68 17.71 12.99
CA ASP A 167 2.38 18.37 12.96
C ASP A 167 2.19 19.33 11.79
N THR A 168 3.28 19.88 11.24
CA THR A 168 3.29 20.83 10.11
C THR A 168 3.03 20.15 8.76
N PHE A 169 2.93 18.82 8.70
CA PHE A 169 2.68 18.11 7.45
C PHE A 169 1.20 18.19 7.08
N PRO A 170 0.85 18.66 5.87
CA PRO A 170 -0.51 18.54 5.40
C PRO A 170 -0.85 17.07 5.14
N LEU A 171 -2.11 16.68 5.34
CA LEU A 171 -2.54 15.30 5.04
C LEU A 171 -2.28 14.89 3.59
N SER A 172 -2.27 15.86 2.66
CA SER A 172 -1.94 15.64 1.25
C SER A 172 -0.50 15.17 1.02
N ALA A 173 0.43 15.43 1.95
CA ALA A 173 1.83 14.98 1.86
C ALA A 173 2.08 13.58 2.43
N ILE A 174 1.07 12.97 3.05
CA ILE A 174 1.21 11.70 3.77
C ILE A 174 0.73 10.56 2.86
N SER A 175 1.56 9.53 2.75
CA SER A 175 1.21 8.26 2.10
C SER A 175 0.33 7.44 3.06
N ILE A 176 -0.95 7.28 2.72
CA ILE A 176 -1.96 6.72 3.62
C ILE A 176 -2.59 5.48 2.98
N PRO A 177 -2.54 4.31 3.66
CA PRO A 177 -3.28 3.15 3.21
C PRO A 177 -4.76 3.28 3.62
N GLY A 178 -5.65 2.93 2.70
CA GLY A 178 -7.10 3.00 2.84
C GLY A 178 -7.80 1.71 2.44
N THR A 179 -9.06 1.57 2.83
CA THR A 179 -9.91 0.44 2.43
C THR A 179 -11.19 0.90 1.76
N HIS A 180 -11.54 0.27 0.64
CA HIS A 180 -12.81 0.51 -0.07
C HIS A 180 -13.92 -0.28 0.62
N ASN A 181 -15.09 0.34 0.78
CA ASN A 181 -16.23 -0.27 1.47
C ASN A 181 -15.80 -0.95 2.79
N SER A 182 -15.08 -0.22 3.66
CA SER A 182 -14.26 -0.76 4.76
C SER A 182 -15.03 -1.67 5.72
N HIS A 183 -16.35 -1.49 5.82
CA HIS A 183 -17.26 -2.24 6.68
C HIS A 183 -17.71 -3.59 6.11
N THR A 184 -17.34 -3.96 4.88
CA THR A 184 -17.83 -5.16 4.18
C THR A 184 -16.97 -6.40 4.44
N TYR A 185 -16.67 -6.68 5.72
CA TYR A 185 -15.87 -7.84 6.14
C TYR A 185 -16.67 -9.01 6.70
N TYR A 186 -17.97 -8.81 6.95
CA TYR A 186 -18.84 -9.85 7.44
C TYR A 186 -19.05 -10.96 6.40
N ARG A 187 -19.52 -12.12 6.87
CA ARG A 187 -19.94 -13.20 5.97
C ARG A 187 -21.08 -12.70 5.08
N ALA A 188 -20.82 -12.57 3.78
CA ALA A 188 -21.71 -12.09 2.73
C ALA A 188 -21.44 -12.83 1.41
N LEU A 189 -22.18 -12.49 0.36
CA LEU A 189 -21.86 -12.99 -0.99
C LEU A 189 -20.47 -12.49 -1.42
N PRO A 190 -19.62 -13.34 -2.04
CA PRO A 190 -18.27 -12.93 -2.43
C PRO A 190 -18.22 -11.75 -3.43
N SER A 191 -19.30 -11.51 -4.18
CA SER A 191 -19.44 -10.37 -5.09
C SER A 191 -19.64 -9.02 -4.40
N VAL A 192 -19.93 -9.01 -3.09
CA VAL A 192 -20.29 -7.82 -2.29
C VAL A 192 -19.27 -7.60 -1.16
N ARG A 193 -18.51 -8.63 -0.81
CA ARG A 193 -17.52 -8.59 0.27
C ARG A 193 -16.21 -7.99 -0.24
N CYS A 194 -15.92 -6.75 0.14
CA CYS A 194 -14.69 -6.07 -0.26
C CYS A 194 -13.55 -6.25 0.75
N GLN A 195 -13.84 -6.65 1.99
CA GLN A 195 -12.81 -6.80 3.03
C GLN A 195 -12.83 -8.19 3.67
N VAL A 196 -11.67 -8.65 4.17
CA VAL A 196 -11.51 -9.99 4.75
C VAL A 196 -11.26 -9.97 6.26
N VAL A 197 -10.90 -8.81 6.82
CA VAL A 197 -10.66 -8.58 8.25
C VAL A 197 -11.54 -7.45 8.81
N ASP A 198 -11.82 -7.49 10.10
CA ASP A 198 -12.63 -6.48 10.77
C ASP A 198 -11.96 -5.10 10.84
N LEU A 199 -12.75 -4.07 11.13
CA LEU A 199 -12.27 -2.69 11.14
C LEU A 199 -11.16 -2.44 12.17
N LYS A 200 -11.25 -3.04 13.35
CA LYS A 200 -10.22 -2.90 14.38
C LYS A 200 -8.88 -3.43 13.84
N THR A 201 -8.90 -4.60 13.20
CA THR A 201 -7.73 -5.21 12.58
C THR A 201 -7.17 -4.33 11.46
N GLN A 202 -8.04 -3.75 10.62
CA GLN A 202 -7.62 -2.78 9.58
C GLN A 202 -6.84 -1.60 10.20
N LEU A 203 -7.39 -0.97 11.24
CA LEU A 203 -6.75 0.17 11.91
C LEU A 203 -5.43 -0.23 12.60
N GLU A 204 -5.40 -1.38 13.28
CA GLU A 204 -4.19 -1.87 13.96
C GLU A 204 -3.03 -2.20 13.00
N HIS A 205 -3.34 -2.47 11.73
CA HIS A 205 -2.34 -2.75 10.68
C HIS A 205 -2.02 -1.54 9.78
N GLY A 206 -2.52 -0.35 10.12
CA GLY A 206 -2.07 0.91 9.54
C GLY A 206 -3.07 1.65 8.67
N ILE A 207 -4.25 1.08 8.40
CA ILE A 207 -5.31 1.76 7.62
C ILE A 207 -5.74 3.06 8.31
N ARG A 208 -5.76 4.18 7.57
CA ARG A 208 -6.23 5.48 8.08
C ARG A 208 -7.19 6.22 7.14
N PHE A 209 -7.54 5.63 6.00
CA PHE A 209 -8.64 6.10 5.16
C PHE A 209 -9.74 5.03 5.07
N LEU A 210 -10.96 5.38 5.41
CA LEU A 210 -12.11 4.47 5.42
C LEU A 210 -13.19 4.97 4.46
N ASP A 211 -13.58 4.15 3.48
CA ASP A 211 -14.74 4.42 2.64
C ASP A 211 -15.97 3.71 3.19
N ILE A 212 -16.91 4.49 3.74
CA ILE A 212 -18.12 4.02 4.41
C ILE A 212 -19.36 4.46 3.63
N ARG A 213 -20.22 3.49 3.35
CA ARG A 213 -21.46 3.67 2.58
C ARG A 213 -22.65 3.47 3.50
N LEU A 214 -23.53 4.47 3.55
CA LEU A 214 -24.58 4.60 4.56
C LEU A 214 -25.97 4.69 3.92
N GLN A 215 -26.94 4.07 4.59
CA GLN A 215 -28.36 4.23 4.27
C GLN A 215 -29.14 4.56 5.54
N PRO A 216 -29.88 5.68 5.61
CA PRO A 216 -30.84 5.91 6.70
C PRO A 216 -31.87 4.77 6.80
N VAL A 217 -32.09 4.29 8.03
CA VAL A 217 -33.08 3.23 8.30
C VAL A 217 -34.50 3.77 8.13
N HIS A 218 -34.74 4.99 8.60
CA HIS A 218 -36.04 5.65 8.56
C HIS A 218 -36.00 6.86 7.63
N GLY A 219 -36.16 6.62 6.32
CA GLY A 219 -36.04 7.65 5.29
C GLY A 219 -37.05 8.80 5.36
N THR A 220 -38.08 8.69 6.21
CA THR A 220 -39.11 9.73 6.40
C THR A 220 -39.06 10.39 7.77
N ASP A 221 -38.24 9.90 8.71
CA ASP A 221 -38.15 10.42 10.07
C ASP A 221 -36.68 10.71 10.46
N PRO A 222 -36.19 11.94 10.21
CA PRO A 222 -34.82 12.34 10.54
C PRO A 222 -34.58 12.49 12.05
N SER A 223 -35.61 12.34 12.90
CA SER A 223 -35.41 12.25 14.35
C SER A 223 -34.77 10.92 14.77
N LYS A 224 -34.88 9.88 13.93
CA LYS A 224 -34.22 8.59 14.15
C LYS A 224 -32.77 8.68 13.69
N LYS A 225 -31.86 8.24 14.56
CA LYS A 225 -30.42 8.28 14.28
C LYS A 225 -29.92 7.12 13.43
N ASP A 226 -30.64 6.00 13.37
CA ASP A 226 -30.01 4.76 12.90
C ASP A 226 -29.69 4.81 11.40
N LEU A 227 -28.43 4.49 11.10
CA LEU A 227 -27.87 4.37 9.75
C LEU A 227 -27.34 2.95 9.55
N TYR A 228 -27.82 2.28 8.49
CA TYR A 228 -27.28 1.01 8.04
C TYR A 228 -25.96 1.21 7.28
N LEU A 229 -25.06 0.24 7.46
CA LEU A 229 -23.91 0.02 6.60
C LEU A 229 -24.36 -0.83 5.41
N VAL A 230 -24.06 -0.39 4.19
CA VAL A 230 -24.58 -0.99 2.94
C VAL A 230 -23.52 -1.12 1.85
N HIS A 231 -23.78 -1.90 0.80
CA HIS A 231 -22.97 -1.94 -0.42
C HIS A 231 -23.92 -2.15 -1.60
N GLY A 232 -24.22 -1.08 -2.34
CA GLY A 232 -25.30 -1.06 -3.32
C GLY A 232 -26.62 -1.56 -2.72
N ALA A 233 -27.38 -2.32 -3.51
CA ALA A 233 -28.63 -2.93 -3.07
C ALA A 233 -28.46 -4.22 -2.25
N PHE A 234 -27.22 -4.65 -1.97
CA PHE A 234 -26.96 -5.98 -1.45
C PHE A 234 -26.68 -6.00 0.06
N PRO A 235 -27.09 -7.07 0.76
CA PRO A 235 -26.78 -7.23 2.17
C PRO A 235 -25.28 -7.47 2.37
N ILE A 236 -24.65 -6.65 3.20
CA ILE A 236 -23.24 -6.78 3.59
C ILE A 236 -23.00 -7.88 4.63
N SER A 237 -24.06 -8.53 5.14
CA SER A 237 -23.97 -9.63 6.11
C SER A 237 -25.17 -10.56 6.00
N LEU A 238 -24.91 -11.88 6.03
CA LEU A 238 -25.93 -12.93 6.09
C LEU A 238 -26.55 -13.08 7.49
N THR A 239 -26.10 -12.31 8.48
CA THR A 239 -26.56 -12.38 9.89
C THR A 239 -27.41 -11.17 10.30
N GLY A 240 -27.92 -10.42 9.32
CA GLY A 240 -28.71 -9.22 9.54
C GLY A 240 -27.93 -7.91 9.39
N PRO A 241 -28.62 -6.77 9.44
CA PRO A 241 -28.04 -5.45 9.17
C PRO A 241 -26.98 -5.07 10.19
N LYS A 242 -26.05 -4.20 9.76
CA LYS A 242 -25.00 -3.62 10.60
C LYS A 242 -25.14 -2.11 10.58
N TYR A 243 -24.70 -1.46 11.65
CA TYR A 243 -25.02 -0.06 11.92
C TYR A 243 -23.76 0.79 11.99
N PHE A 244 -23.90 2.06 11.65
CA PHE A 244 -22.80 3.03 11.68
C PHE A 244 -22.27 3.32 13.08
N ALA A 245 -23.14 3.39 14.09
CA ALA A 245 -22.72 3.76 15.45
C ALA A 245 -21.64 2.82 16.04
N PRO A 246 -21.78 1.47 16.03
CA PRO A 246 -20.71 0.58 16.48
C PRO A 246 -19.38 0.71 15.70
N LEU A 247 -19.47 0.98 14.40
CA LEU A 247 -18.29 1.23 13.57
C LEU A 247 -17.56 2.49 14.02
N LEU A 248 -18.32 3.55 14.31
CA LEU A 248 -17.79 4.83 14.75
C LEU A 248 -17.15 4.75 16.14
N GLU A 249 -17.76 4.00 17.06
CA GLU A 249 -17.17 3.73 18.38
C GLU A 249 -15.83 2.99 18.27
N THR A 250 -15.68 2.08 17.30
CA THR A 250 -14.39 1.42 17.03
C THR A 250 -13.32 2.43 16.61
N CYS A 251 -13.68 3.41 15.78
CA CYS A 251 -12.76 4.47 15.35
C CYS A 251 -12.38 5.39 16.52
N TYR A 252 -13.35 5.80 17.34
CA TYR A 252 -13.09 6.64 18.52
C TYR A 252 -12.21 5.93 19.56
N ALA A 253 -12.48 4.65 19.84
CA ALA A 253 -11.66 3.86 20.76
C ALA A 253 -10.22 3.72 20.24
N PHE A 254 -10.05 3.51 18.93
CA PHE A 254 -8.73 3.45 18.30
C PHE A 254 -7.96 4.77 18.43
N LEU A 255 -8.59 5.91 18.12
CA LEU A 255 -7.96 7.23 18.22
C LEU A 255 -7.62 7.60 19.67
N THR A 256 -8.49 7.26 20.61
CA THR A 256 -8.23 7.46 22.05
C THR A 256 -7.01 6.65 22.52
N ALA A 257 -6.84 5.42 22.01
CA ALA A 257 -5.69 4.58 22.33
C ALA A 257 -4.41 4.98 21.59
N ASN A 258 -4.52 5.69 20.47
CA ASN A 258 -3.41 6.07 19.60
C ASN A 258 -3.51 7.56 19.24
N PRO A 259 -3.20 8.46 20.20
CA PRO A 259 -3.48 9.88 20.08
C PRO A 259 -2.67 10.60 19.00
N SER A 260 -1.61 9.98 18.49
CA SER A 260 -0.87 10.50 17.34
C SER A 260 -1.64 10.39 16.03
N GLU A 261 -2.66 9.55 15.94
CA GLU A 261 -3.28 9.19 14.67
C GLU A 261 -4.47 10.09 14.34
N THR A 262 -4.85 10.09 13.07
CA THR A 262 -6.11 10.64 12.55
C THR A 262 -6.72 9.66 11.56
N ILE A 263 -8.03 9.67 11.37
CA ILE A 263 -8.70 8.83 10.38
C ILE A 263 -9.48 9.70 9.42
N LEU A 264 -9.19 9.60 8.12
CA LEU A 264 -10.05 10.16 7.08
C LEU A 264 -11.21 9.20 6.86
N ILE A 265 -12.44 9.69 7.01
CA ILE A 265 -13.65 8.90 6.81
C ILE A 265 -14.46 9.49 5.64
N SER A 266 -14.47 8.75 4.53
CA SER A 266 -15.31 9.02 3.37
C SER A 266 -16.71 8.51 3.64
N LEU A 267 -17.69 9.42 3.70
CA LEU A 267 -19.09 9.09 3.91
C LEU A 267 -19.90 9.36 2.64
N LYS A 268 -20.56 8.32 2.13
CA LYS A 268 -21.44 8.39 0.96
C LYS A 268 -22.79 7.77 1.25
N ARG A 269 -23.88 8.38 0.77
CA ARG A 269 -25.20 7.74 0.76
C ARG A 269 -25.25 6.64 -0.31
N GLU A 270 -25.83 5.50 0.06
CA GLU A 270 -26.03 4.38 -0.86
C GLU A 270 -27.22 3.53 -0.42
N GLY A 271 -27.53 2.49 -1.20
CA GLY A 271 -28.61 1.55 -0.91
C GLY A 271 -29.92 1.86 -1.62
N VAL A 272 -30.93 1.04 -1.36
CA VAL A 272 -32.27 1.09 -2.01
C VAL A 272 -33.28 1.97 -1.27
N GLY A 273 -32.87 2.59 -0.16
CA GLY A 273 -33.72 3.48 0.62
C GLY A 273 -34.10 4.75 -0.12
N SER A 274 -35.26 5.32 0.21
CA SER A 274 -35.78 6.56 -0.38
C SER A 274 -35.20 7.85 0.23
N ALA A 275 -34.29 7.73 1.21
CA ALA A 275 -33.70 8.88 1.87
C ALA A 275 -32.82 9.69 0.90
N SER A 276 -32.94 11.01 0.97
CA SER A 276 -32.09 11.97 0.25
C SER A 276 -30.74 12.16 0.93
N ASP A 277 -29.80 12.79 0.22
CA ASP A 277 -28.50 13.18 0.78
C ASP A 277 -28.69 14.21 1.91
N GLU A 278 -29.63 15.14 1.76
CA GLU A 278 -29.92 16.18 2.74
C GLU A 278 -30.45 15.59 4.05
N GLN A 279 -31.25 14.52 3.96
CA GLN A 279 -31.70 13.78 5.14
C GLN A 279 -30.55 13.03 5.81
N LEU A 280 -29.66 12.40 5.03
CA LEU A 280 -28.45 11.80 5.59
C LEU A 280 -27.58 12.86 6.29
N ALA A 281 -27.37 14.01 5.66
CA ALA A 281 -26.62 15.14 6.21
C ALA A 281 -27.20 15.59 7.55
N HIS A 282 -28.52 15.77 7.63
CA HIS A 282 -29.21 16.15 8.87
C HIS A 282 -29.02 15.09 9.97
N ILE A 283 -29.16 13.80 9.64
CA ILE A 283 -28.99 12.71 10.61
C ILE A 283 -27.55 12.66 11.13
N LEU A 284 -26.56 12.74 10.24
CA LEU A 284 -25.14 12.77 10.60
C LEU A 284 -24.81 13.95 11.49
N GLU A 285 -25.23 15.16 11.12
CA GLU A 285 -24.95 16.37 11.90
C GLU A 285 -25.59 16.30 13.28
N LYS A 286 -26.90 16.04 13.34
CA LYS A 286 -27.68 16.08 14.58
C LYS A 286 -27.28 14.99 15.58
N HIS A 287 -27.01 13.78 15.11
CA HIS A 287 -26.89 12.61 15.99
C HIS A 287 -25.46 12.07 16.11
N TYR A 288 -24.56 12.38 15.19
CA TYR A 288 -23.21 11.80 15.15
C TYR A 288 -22.10 12.84 15.30
N ILE A 289 -22.15 13.93 14.53
CA ILE A 289 -21.07 14.92 14.45
C ILE A 289 -21.20 15.98 15.56
N ALA A 290 -22.30 16.73 15.62
CA ALA A 290 -22.46 17.82 16.59
C ALA A 290 -22.35 17.36 18.07
N PRO A 291 -22.95 16.22 18.48
CA PRO A 291 -22.76 15.70 19.84
C PRO A 291 -21.32 15.28 20.15
N ASN A 292 -20.49 15.06 19.12
CA ASN A 292 -19.09 14.63 19.25
C ASN A 292 -18.13 15.61 18.57
N ALA A 293 -18.45 16.91 18.54
CA ALA A 293 -17.74 17.89 17.70
C ALA A 293 -16.22 17.91 17.93
N SER A 294 -15.73 17.64 19.15
CA SER A 294 -14.29 17.56 19.45
C SER A 294 -13.57 16.39 18.77
N LYS A 295 -14.29 15.33 18.40
CA LYS A 295 -13.77 14.13 17.74
C LYS A 295 -13.79 14.23 16.21
N TRP A 296 -14.34 15.30 15.65
CA TRP A 296 -14.47 15.51 14.21
C TRP A 296 -13.72 16.76 13.77
N HIS A 297 -13.15 16.70 12.58
CA HIS A 297 -12.66 17.83 11.84
C HIS A 297 -13.47 17.94 10.55
N THR A 298 -14.18 19.06 10.42
CA THR A 298 -15.18 19.33 9.38
C THR A 298 -14.91 20.64 8.64
N ASP A 299 -13.68 21.15 8.69
CA ASP A 299 -13.30 22.29 7.86
C ASP A 299 -13.24 21.88 6.38
N THR A 300 -13.31 22.88 5.49
CA THR A 300 -13.41 22.68 4.05
C THR A 300 -12.06 22.64 3.33
N THR A 301 -10.96 22.83 4.06
CA THR A 301 -9.59 22.89 3.53
C THR A 301 -8.78 21.70 4.01
N ILE A 302 -7.79 21.26 3.22
CA ILE A 302 -6.89 20.18 3.63
C ILE A 302 -6.16 20.56 4.93
N PRO A 303 -6.31 19.78 6.00
CA PRO A 303 -5.70 20.11 7.27
C PRO A 303 -4.24 19.67 7.36
N TYR A 304 -3.53 20.30 8.28
CA TYR A 304 -2.25 19.83 8.80
C TYR A 304 -2.46 18.75 9.87
N LEU A 305 -1.54 17.79 9.94
CA LEU A 305 -1.65 16.61 10.81
C LEU A 305 -1.91 17.00 12.27
N GLY A 306 -1.20 18.01 12.79
CA GLY A 306 -1.36 18.45 14.18
C GLY A 306 -2.78 18.91 14.53
N ALA A 307 -3.51 19.49 13.57
CA ALA A 307 -4.88 19.97 13.80
C ALA A 307 -5.90 18.83 13.92
N VAL A 308 -5.56 17.64 13.41
CA VAL A 308 -6.48 16.51 13.22
C VAL A 308 -6.08 15.23 13.95
N ARG A 309 -4.97 15.23 14.68
CA ARG A 309 -4.68 14.16 15.64
C ARG A 309 -5.85 13.95 16.60
N GLU A 310 -6.12 12.70 16.94
CA GLU A 310 -7.28 12.22 17.70
C GLU A 310 -8.66 12.48 17.06
N LYS A 311 -8.72 12.96 15.81
CA LYS A 311 -9.98 13.31 15.14
C LYS A 311 -10.24 12.46 13.90
N LEU A 312 -11.52 12.38 13.56
CA LEU A 312 -12.01 11.94 12.27
C LEU A 312 -12.07 13.14 11.31
N VAL A 313 -11.46 13.03 10.14
CA VAL A 313 -11.56 14.03 9.08
C VAL A 313 -12.63 13.61 8.09
N LEU A 314 -13.68 14.42 7.94
CA LEU A 314 -14.79 14.11 7.05
C LEU A 314 -14.44 14.36 5.59
N VAL A 315 -14.44 13.30 4.78
CA VAL A 315 -14.50 13.39 3.31
C VAL A 315 -15.96 13.20 2.90
N ARG A 316 -16.63 14.27 2.49
CA ARG A 316 -18.08 14.31 2.28
C ARG A 316 -18.45 13.96 0.84
N ARG A 317 -19.16 12.84 0.64
CA ARG A 317 -19.71 12.40 -0.66
C ARG A 317 -21.24 12.35 -0.65
N PHE A 318 -21.86 13.30 0.05
CA PHE A 318 -23.30 13.53 0.08
C PHE A 318 -23.59 15.03 0.02
N ASN A 319 -24.66 15.41 -0.65
CA ASN A 319 -25.12 16.79 -0.74
C ASN A 319 -25.69 17.29 0.60
N ILE A 320 -25.61 18.60 0.81
CA ILE A 320 -26.15 19.29 1.98
C ILE A 320 -27.17 20.32 1.49
N PRO A 321 -28.16 20.72 2.32
CA PRO A 321 -29.09 21.77 1.94
C PRO A 321 -28.36 23.03 1.48
N SER A 322 -28.83 23.68 0.42
CA SER A 322 -28.19 24.88 -0.16
C SER A 322 -28.08 26.07 0.80
N THR A 323 -28.90 26.09 1.86
CA THR A 323 -28.88 27.10 2.91
C THR A 323 -27.83 26.83 4.00
N SER A 324 -27.25 25.63 4.04
CA SER A 324 -26.26 25.23 5.04
C SER A 324 -24.88 25.79 4.71
N LYS A 325 -24.10 26.10 5.75
CA LYS A 325 -22.68 26.42 5.58
C LYS A 325 -21.94 25.17 5.06
N PRO A 326 -21.04 25.29 4.07
CA PRO A 326 -20.20 24.19 3.63
C PRO A 326 -19.37 23.62 4.78
N TYR A 327 -19.23 22.30 4.83
CA TYR A 327 -18.40 21.59 5.79
C TYR A 327 -17.88 20.27 5.20
N GLY A 328 -16.82 19.77 5.82
CA GLY A 328 -16.03 18.64 5.38
C GLY A 328 -15.27 18.93 4.08
N LEU A 329 -14.37 18.01 3.74
CA LEU A 329 -13.72 18.03 2.43
C LEU A 329 -14.76 17.60 1.39
N ASP A 330 -15.25 18.55 0.61
CA ASP A 330 -16.34 18.33 -0.35
C ASP A 330 -15.88 17.50 -1.54
N ALA A 331 -16.29 16.24 -1.54
CA ALA A 331 -16.02 15.28 -2.59
C ALA A 331 -17.31 14.91 -3.36
N THR A 332 -18.35 15.73 -3.31
CA THR A 332 -19.59 15.52 -4.07
C THR A 332 -19.43 15.61 -5.60
N PRO A 333 -18.51 16.40 -6.18
CA PRO A 333 -18.30 16.46 -7.64
C PRO A 333 -17.47 15.27 -8.16
N TRP A 334 -17.65 14.09 -7.57
CA TRP A 334 -16.86 12.88 -7.83
C TRP A 334 -17.05 12.38 -9.27
N PRO A 335 -16.02 12.41 -10.11
CA PRO A 335 -16.12 11.93 -11.48
C PRO A 335 -16.34 10.41 -11.52
N HIS A 336 -17.37 9.97 -12.25
CA HIS A 336 -17.70 8.54 -12.36
C HIS A 336 -16.67 7.79 -13.22
N ASN A 337 -16.28 6.59 -12.77
CA ASN A 337 -15.40 5.65 -13.48
C ASN A 337 -14.12 6.29 -14.08
N SER A 338 -13.51 7.22 -13.35
CA SER A 338 -12.43 8.06 -13.86
C SER A 338 -11.05 7.41 -13.73
N THR A 339 -10.24 7.45 -14.77
CA THR A 339 -8.83 7.01 -14.75
C THR A 339 -7.90 8.09 -14.17
N HIS A 340 -8.30 9.35 -14.29
CA HIS A 340 -7.65 10.52 -13.71
C HIS A 340 -8.60 11.72 -13.72
N ALA A 341 -8.75 12.42 -12.59
CA ALA A 341 -9.41 13.72 -12.55
C ALA A 341 -8.95 14.58 -11.37
N LEU A 342 -8.83 15.89 -11.58
CA LEU A 342 -8.71 16.89 -10.52
C LEU A 342 -10.10 17.49 -10.23
N PHE A 343 -10.51 17.54 -8.97
CA PHE A 343 -11.82 18.09 -8.60
C PHE A 343 -11.85 18.68 -7.17
N PRO A 344 -12.76 19.65 -6.90
CA PRO A 344 -13.63 20.33 -7.87
C PRO A 344 -12.83 21.18 -8.88
N PRO A 345 -13.40 21.51 -10.06
CA PRO A 345 -12.75 22.39 -11.03
C PRO A 345 -12.39 23.77 -10.44
N GLY A 346 -11.26 24.34 -10.86
CA GLY A 346 -10.78 25.66 -10.43
C GLY A 346 -9.96 25.65 -9.14
N ASN A 347 -10.41 24.95 -8.10
CA ASN A 347 -9.66 24.78 -6.85
C ASN A 347 -9.71 23.31 -6.39
N PRO A 348 -8.90 22.43 -7.01
CA PRO A 348 -9.00 21.01 -6.76
C PRO A 348 -8.48 20.64 -5.37
N THR A 349 -9.36 20.05 -4.57
CA THR A 349 -9.04 19.45 -3.27
C THR A 349 -8.61 17.99 -3.43
N PHE A 350 -8.94 17.36 -4.56
CA PHE A 350 -8.70 15.95 -4.83
C PHE A 350 -8.12 15.74 -6.24
N CYS A 351 -7.25 14.74 -6.35
CA CYS A 351 -6.82 14.12 -7.60
C CYS A 351 -7.23 12.64 -7.52
N LEU A 352 -8.02 12.12 -8.46
CA LEU A 352 -8.65 10.80 -8.32
C LEU A 352 -8.33 9.87 -9.47
N GLN A 353 -8.11 8.60 -9.14
CA GLN A 353 -8.38 7.46 -10.00
C GLN A 353 -9.41 6.57 -9.29
N ASP A 354 -10.54 6.35 -9.95
CA ASP A 354 -11.63 5.46 -9.54
C ASP A 354 -12.23 4.75 -10.76
N PHE A 355 -11.38 4.11 -11.57
CA PHE A 355 -11.81 3.25 -12.67
C PHE A 355 -12.40 1.95 -12.10
N CYS A 356 -13.66 1.98 -11.67
CA CYS A 356 -14.26 0.93 -10.87
C CYS A 356 -15.04 -0.12 -11.69
N GLU A 357 -15.32 0.13 -12.97
CA GLU A 357 -16.12 -0.75 -13.82
C GLU A 357 -15.25 -1.68 -14.68
N VAL A 358 -14.74 -2.76 -14.07
CA VAL A 358 -13.96 -3.79 -14.78
C VAL A 358 -14.90 -4.90 -15.23
N MET A 359 -15.28 -4.87 -16.52
CA MET A 359 -16.32 -5.74 -17.06
C MET A 359 -15.86 -7.18 -17.29
N LEU A 360 -14.60 -7.37 -17.69
CA LEU A 360 -14.01 -8.67 -18.05
C LEU A 360 -12.67 -8.88 -17.34
N PRO A 361 -12.27 -10.12 -17.00
CA PRO A 361 -10.99 -10.38 -16.34
C PRO A 361 -9.78 -9.91 -17.16
N THR A 362 -9.90 -9.87 -18.47
CA THR A 362 -8.89 -9.37 -19.40
C THR A 362 -8.63 -7.86 -19.27
N SER A 363 -9.53 -7.11 -18.63
CA SER A 363 -9.40 -5.67 -18.36
C SER A 363 -8.80 -5.37 -16.97
N ILE A 364 -8.52 -6.39 -16.15
CA ILE A 364 -7.86 -6.18 -14.85
C ILE A 364 -6.46 -5.57 -15.01
N PRO A 365 -5.63 -5.96 -16.00
CA PRO A 365 -4.35 -5.29 -16.26
C PRO A 365 -4.49 -3.80 -16.59
N GLU A 366 -5.56 -3.38 -17.27
CA GLU A 366 -5.85 -1.97 -17.57
C GLU A 366 -6.16 -1.19 -16.27
N LYS A 367 -6.95 -1.78 -15.36
CA LYS A 367 -7.14 -1.21 -14.01
C LYS A 367 -5.80 -1.02 -13.28
N LEU A 368 -4.96 -2.06 -13.28
CA LEU A 368 -3.63 -1.98 -12.65
C LEU A 368 -2.76 -0.89 -13.30
N GLN A 369 -2.79 -0.76 -14.63
CA GLN A 369 -2.08 0.30 -15.34
C GLN A 369 -2.51 1.68 -14.84
N HIS A 370 -3.81 1.97 -14.76
CA HIS A 370 -4.29 3.25 -14.24
C HIS A 370 -3.91 3.49 -12.78
N CYS A 371 -3.89 2.44 -11.94
CA CYS A 371 -3.39 2.53 -10.57
C CYS A 371 -1.92 2.94 -10.54
N ASN A 372 -1.07 2.31 -11.35
CA ASN A 372 0.37 2.60 -11.43
C ASN A 372 0.64 4.01 -11.98
N GLU A 373 -0.08 4.42 -13.03
CA GLU A 373 -0.01 5.77 -13.57
C GLU A 373 -0.38 6.83 -12.53
N HIS A 374 -1.43 6.58 -11.73
CA HIS A 374 -1.83 7.48 -10.64
C HIS A 374 -0.78 7.54 -9.53
N LEU A 375 -0.17 6.39 -9.22
CA LEU A 375 0.93 6.31 -8.27
C LEU A 375 2.14 7.12 -8.73
N VAL A 376 2.49 7.08 -10.03
CA VAL A 376 3.55 7.91 -10.61
C VAL A 376 3.25 9.40 -10.47
N ARG A 377 1.98 9.82 -10.67
CA ARG A 377 1.56 11.21 -10.46
C ARG A 377 1.73 11.64 -9.00
N ALA A 378 1.31 10.81 -8.05
CA ALA A 378 1.49 11.09 -6.62
C ALA A 378 2.98 11.18 -6.23
N ALA A 379 3.82 10.29 -6.78
CA ALA A 379 5.26 10.29 -6.54
C ALA A 379 5.95 11.58 -6.98
N ALA A 380 5.50 12.15 -8.11
CA ALA A 380 6.06 13.34 -8.72
C ALA A 380 5.63 14.65 -8.04
N CYS A 381 4.76 14.59 -7.03
CA CYS A 381 4.30 15.77 -6.31
C CYS A 381 5.41 16.37 -5.45
N HIS A 382 5.43 17.70 -5.36
CA HIS A 382 6.22 18.46 -4.40
C HIS A 382 5.26 19.12 -3.41
N HIS A 383 5.24 18.64 -2.16
CA HIS A 383 4.26 19.12 -1.18
C HIS A 383 4.74 20.41 -0.51
N HIS A 384 3.81 21.35 -0.33
CA HIS A 384 4.01 22.60 0.39
C HIS A 384 3.94 22.35 1.90
N ILE A 385 5.09 22.31 2.55
CA ILE A 385 5.25 22.05 3.97
C ILE A 385 5.87 23.30 4.58
N PRO A 386 5.16 24.01 5.48
CA PRO A 386 5.65 25.22 6.12
C PRO A 386 6.94 24.96 6.92
N GLY A 387 7.97 25.77 6.68
CA GLY A 387 9.28 25.64 7.33
C GLY A 387 10.17 24.52 6.78
N VAL A 388 9.70 23.73 5.80
CA VAL A 388 10.48 22.66 5.16
C VAL A 388 10.66 22.95 3.68
N THR A 389 9.57 23.12 2.93
CA THR A 389 9.61 23.41 1.49
C THR A 389 9.04 24.78 1.14
N THR A 390 8.39 25.44 2.10
CA THR A 390 7.79 26.77 1.94
C THR A 390 8.06 27.62 3.18
N ASP A 391 7.91 28.94 3.06
CA ASP A 391 8.11 29.86 4.17
C ASP A 391 7.15 29.56 5.33
N ALA A 392 7.67 29.54 6.56
CA ALA A 392 6.87 29.23 7.74
C ALA A 392 5.89 30.36 8.11
N THR A 393 6.20 31.61 7.74
CA THR A 393 5.39 32.78 8.09
C THR A 393 4.31 33.10 7.06
N ASN A 394 4.53 32.70 5.80
CA ASN A 394 3.61 32.85 4.68
C ASN A 394 3.45 31.51 3.94
N PRO A 395 2.79 30.52 4.57
CA PRO A 395 2.71 29.17 4.02
C PRO A 395 1.89 29.15 2.73
N VAL A 396 2.38 28.40 1.74
CA VAL A 396 1.59 28.08 0.55
C VAL A 396 0.55 27.03 0.92
N PRO A 397 -0.73 27.16 0.51
CA PRO A 397 -1.75 26.17 0.82
C PRO A 397 -1.38 24.75 0.37
N PRO A 398 -1.83 23.71 1.11
CA PRO A 398 -1.63 22.33 0.69
C PRO A 398 -2.24 22.02 -0.68
N GLY A 399 -1.58 21.14 -1.42
CA GLY A 399 -2.11 20.59 -2.67
C GLY A 399 -3.25 19.58 -2.47
N PRO A 400 -3.80 19.02 -3.56
CA PRO A 400 -4.91 18.06 -3.48
C PRO A 400 -4.52 16.74 -2.83
N LEU A 401 -5.50 16.05 -2.26
CA LEU A 401 -5.38 14.64 -1.86
C LEU A 401 -5.42 13.75 -3.10
N TYR A 402 -4.36 12.98 -3.33
CA TYR A 402 -4.32 11.97 -4.38
C TYR A 402 -5.01 10.71 -3.88
N LEU A 403 -6.12 10.32 -4.51
CA LEU A 403 -6.95 9.18 -4.17
C LEU A 403 -6.84 8.13 -5.27
N ASN A 404 -6.24 6.98 -4.96
CA ASN A 404 -6.05 5.88 -5.88
C ASN A 404 -6.88 4.67 -5.42
N PHE A 405 -8.03 4.44 -6.03
CA PHE A 405 -8.85 3.27 -5.73
C PHE A 405 -8.34 2.08 -6.54
N LEU A 406 -7.82 1.06 -5.86
CA LEU A 406 -7.38 -0.20 -6.47
C LEU A 406 -8.55 -1.15 -6.69
N SER A 407 -9.62 -0.94 -5.91
CA SER A 407 -10.89 -1.64 -6.03
C SER A 407 -11.56 -1.38 -7.38
N ALA A 408 -12.20 -2.42 -7.88
CA ALA A 408 -13.15 -2.39 -8.99
C ALA A 408 -14.05 -3.62 -8.86
N SER A 409 -15.15 -3.68 -9.61
CA SER A 409 -15.97 -4.88 -9.64
C SER A 409 -16.86 -4.98 -10.88
N ASN A 410 -17.28 -6.20 -11.19
CA ASN A 410 -18.49 -6.46 -11.97
C ASN A 410 -19.25 -7.60 -11.29
N PHE A 411 -20.44 -7.27 -10.76
CA PHE A 411 -21.28 -8.22 -10.03
C PHE A 411 -21.61 -9.47 -10.85
N TRP A 412 -21.86 -9.32 -12.15
CA TRP A 412 -22.31 -10.38 -13.05
C TRP A 412 -21.18 -11.29 -13.54
N ASN A 413 -19.92 -10.92 -13.31
CA ASN A 413 -18.77 -11.68 -13.74
C ASN A 413 -17.92 -12.12 -12.54
N LYS A 414 -17.97 -13.42 -12.21
CA LYS A 414 -17.21 -14.00 -11.10
C LYS A 414 -15.71 -13.71 -11.16
N GLY A 415 -15.12 -13.64 -12.35
CA GLY A 415 -13.70 -13.31 -12.52
C GLY A 415 -13.36 -11.85 -12.26
N CYS A 416 -14.36 -10.99 -12.06
CA CYS A 416 -14.25 -9.57 -11.76
C CYS A 416 -14.89 -9.23 -10.41
N TRP A 417 -15.09 -10.21 -9.53
CA TRP A 417 -15.48 -9.93 -8.15
C TRP A 417 -14.31 -9.27 -7.38
N PRO A 418 -14.59 -8.52 -6.29
CA PRO A 418 -13.58 -7.76 -5.56
C PRO A 418 -12.28 -8.54 -5.28
N GLY A 419 -12.39 -9.76 -4.75
CA GLY A 419 -11.22 -10.60 -4.46
C GLY A 419 -10.41 -11.01 -5.69
N SER A 420 -11.04 -11.24 -6.84
CA SER A 420 -10.33 -11.58 -8.08
C SER A 420 -9.51 -10.41 -8.61
N ILE A 421 -10.07 -9.20 -8.54
CA ILE A 421 -9.38 -7.97 -8.94
C ILE A 421 -8.28 -7.63 -7.95
N ALA A 422 -8.57 -7.62 -6.65
CA ALA A 422 -7.60 -7.32 -5.59
C ALA A 422 -6.37 -8.22 -5.66
N LYS A 423 -6.54 -9.52 -5.95
CA LYS A 423 -5.44 -10.47 -6.11
C LYS A 423 -4.43 -10.06 -7.18
N VAL A 424 -4.87 -9.43 -8.26
CA VAL A 424 -4.01 -8.96 -9.35
C VAL A 424 -3.53 -7.54 -9.09
N VAL A 425 -4.44 -6.63 -8.74
CA VAL A 425 -4.15 -5.19 -8.63
C VAL A 425 -3.30 -4.87 -7.39
N ASN A 426 -3.63 -5.42 -6.21
CA ASN A 426 -2.80 -5.19 -5.02
C ASN A 426 -1.39 -5.77 -5.20
N ARG A 427 -1.30 -6.96 -5.80
CA ARG A 427 -0.04 -7.63 -6.09
C ARG A 427 0.80 -6.84 -7.09
N GLY A 428 0.20 -6.39 -8.19
CA GLY A 428 0.88 -5.58 -9.20
C GLY A 428 1.29 -4.20 -8.70
N MET A 429 0.51 -3.60 -7.80
CA MET A 429 0.85 -2.33 -7.14
C MET A 429 2.05 -2.49 -6.20
N GLU A 430 2.08 -3.59 -5.43
CA GLU A 430 3.22 -3.95 -4.58
C GLU A 430 4.50 -4.17 -5.41
N GLU A 431 4.38 -4.92 -6.52
CA GLU A 431 5.45 -5.12 -7.50
C GLU A 431 5.94 -3.77 -8.03
N TRP A 432 5.04 -2.90 -8.48
CA TRP A 432 5.42 -1.58 -9.00
C TRP A 432 6.20 -0.72 -7.97
N ILE A 433 5.79 -0.73 -6.70
CA ILE A 433 6.51 -0.03 -5.62
C ILE A 433 7.95 -0.56 -5.46
N CYS A 434 8.12 -1.87 -5.64
CA CYS A 434 9.40 -2.57 -5.56
C CYS A 434 10.25 -2.43 -6.84
N GLU A 435 9.64 -2.10 -7.97
CA GLU A 435 10.32 -2.08 -9.27
C GLU A 435 10.65 -0.68 -9.78
N GLY A 436 9.69 0.24 -9.71
CA GLY A 436 9.69 1.47 -10.52
C GLY A 436 9.11 2.72 -9.87
N HIS A 437 8.50 2.64 -8.68
CA HIS A 437 7.91 3.81 -8.04
C HIS A 437 8.94 4.90 -7.73
N GLY A 438 8.73 6.12 -8.22
CA GLY A 438 9.60 7.26 -7.90
C GLY A 438 11.05 7.13 -8.37
N VAL A 439 11.34 6.31 -9.40
CA VAL A 439 12.68 6.25 -10.04
C VAL A 439 12.64 6.73 -11.49
N GLU A 440 13.79 7.24 -11.95
CA GLU A 440 14.04 7.60 -13.34
C GLU A 440 13.99 6.36 -14.23
N ASP A 441 13.53 6.52 -15.47
CA ASP A 441 13.43 5.46 -16.48
C ASP A 441 12.76 4.17 -15.97
N ALA A 442 11.74 4.34 -15.10
CA ALA A 442 10.89 3.24 -14.66
C ALA A 442 10.32 2.51 -15.90
N PRO A 443 10.26 1.17 -15.88
CA PRO A 443 9.79 0.40 -17.02
C PRO A 443 8.39 0.86 -17.41
N VAL A 444 8.20 1.21 -18.69
CA VAL A 444 6.91 1.68 -19.20
C VAL A 444 5.90 0.55 -19.03
N THR A 445 4.78 0.85 -18.37
CA THR A 445 3.67 -0.07 -18.14
C THR A 445 2.95 -0.40 -19.45
N THR A 446 3.55 -1.22 -20.31
CA THR A 446 2.72 -2.07 -21.18
C THR A 446 2.16 -3.16 -20.29
N GLY A 447 0.84 -3.34 -20.23
CA GLY A 447 0.14 -4.30 -19.37
C GLY A 447 0.45 -5.79 -19.62
N ARG A 448 1.69 -6.12 -19.96
CA ARG A 448 2.29 -7.45 -20.05
C ARG A 448 3.70 -7.39 -19.46
N PRO A 449 4.07 -8.30 -18.53
CA PRO A 449 5.46 -8.47 -18.13
C PRO A 449 6.23 -9.04 -19.33
N GLY A 450 7.24 -8.32 -19.86
CA GLY A 450 8.26 -8.95 -20.70
C GLY A 450 8.71 -8.29 -22.01
N GLU A 451 8.29 -7.08 -22.38
CA GLU A 451 8.81 -6.41 -23.59
C GLU A 451 9.61 -5.15 -23.23
N GLY A 452 10.83 -5.37 -22.74
CA GLY A 452 11.87 -4.37 -22.65
C GLY A 452 13.21 -5.05 -22.95
N ASP A 453 13.92 -4.55 -23.96
CA ASP A 453 15.21 -5.06 -24.40
C ASP A 453 16.22 -4.97 -23.24
N CYS A 454 16.60 -6.11 -22.67
CA CYS A 454 17.55 -6.19 -21.58
C CYS A 454 18.95 -6.29 -22.20
N GLY A 455 19.53 -5.15 -22.56
CA GLY A 455 20.97 -5.08 -22.84
C GLY A 455 21.78 -5.45 -21.60
N ASP A 456 22.93 -6.09 -21.78
CA ASP A 456 23.87 -6.56 -20.74
C ASP A 456 24.59 -5.41 -19.96
N VAL A 457 23.93 -4.27 -19.77
CA VAL A 457 24.51 -3.09 -19.11
C VAL A 457 24.00 -3.01 -17.66
N GLU A 458 24.89 -2.65 -16.73
CA GLU A 458 24.51 -2.34 -15.35
C GLU A 458 23.44 -1.23 -15.34
N VAL A 459 22.24 -1.55 -14.86
CA VAL A 459 21.13 -0.61 -14.78
C VAL A 459 21.08 0.00 -13.39
N VAL A 460 21.43 1.29 -13.30
CA VAL A 460 21.24 2.11 -12.11
C VAL A 460 20.04 3.03 -12.32
N ARG A 461 18.98 2.89 -11.53
CA ARG A 461 17.79 3.76 -11.56
C ARG A 461 17.77 4.64 -10.33
N ARG A 462 18.01 5.94 -10.53
CA ARG A 462 18.03 6.95 -9.47
C ARG A 462 16.63 7.40 -9.08
N LYS A 463 16.49 7.98 -7.89
CA LYS A 463 15.25 8.62 -7.45
C LYS A 463 14.87 9.75 -8.43
N LYS A 464 13.64 9.70 -8.94
CA LYS A 464 13.06 10.76 -9.79
C LYS A 464 12.71 11.99 -8.94
N ALA A 465 12.71 13.16 -9.57
CA ALA A 465 12.19 14.38 -8.93
C ALA A 465 10.76 14.18 -8.38
N GLY A 466 10.52 14.74 -7.20
CA GLY A 466 9.29 14.60 -6.44
C GLY A 466 9.51 14.01 -5.04
N ASP A 467 8.42 13.89 -4.29
CA ASP A 467 8.46 13.51 -2.88
C ASP A 467 8.42 11.99 -2.69
N GLY A 468 8.07 11.23 -3.73
CA GLY A 468 8.06 9.76 -3.72
C GLY A 468 6.91 9.14 -2.92
N GLY A 469 5.94 9.94 -2.47
CA GLY A 469 4.75 9.48 -1.76
C GLY A 469 3.77 8.72 -2.67
N THR A 470 2.78 8.07 -2.05
CA THR A 470 1.73 7.32 -2.76
C THR A 470 0.41 8.05 -2.86
N GLY A 471 0.25 9.15 -2.12
CA GLY A 471 -1.08 9.65 -1.76
C GLY A 471 -1.85 8.62 -0.93
N ILE A 472 -3.17 8.63 -1.07
CA ILE A 472 -4.09 7.69 -0.43
C ILE A 472 -4.35 6.52 -1.37
N VAL A 473 -3.98 5.31 -0.95
CA VAL A 473 -4.16 4.08 -1.73
C VAL A 473 -5.27 3.24 -1.11
N VAL A 474 -6.41 3.11 -1.80
CA VAL A 474 -7.63 2.50 -1.28
C VAL A 474 -7.81 1.08 -1.84
N MET A 475 -7.73 0.08 -0.97
CA MET A 475 -7.63 -1.35 -1.33
C MET A 475 -8.87 -2.17 -0.97
N ASP A 476 -9.09 -3.26 -1.71
CA ASP A 476 -9.94 -4.39 -1.31
C ASP A 476 -9.08 -5.54 -0.74
N CYS A 477 -9.68 -6.40 0.07
CA CYS A 477 -9.11 -7.64 0.62
C CYS A 477 -7.80 -7.46 1.39
N VAL A 478 -7.66 -6.37 2.16
CA VAL A 478 -6.44 -6.16 2.96
C VAL A 478 -6.29 -7.26 4.03
N GLY A 479 -5.06 -7.70 4.27
CA GLY A 479 -4.76 -8.72 5.28
C GLY A 479 -5.14 -10.15 4.88
N GLU A 480 -5.55 -10.39 3.63
CA GLU A 480 -5.87 -11.75 3.17
C GLU A 480 -4.66 -12.68 3.35
N ASN A 481 -4.87 -13.83 3.99
CA ASN A 481 -3.81 -14.78 4.36
C ASN A 481 -2.68 -14.18 5.23
N GLY A 482 -2.96 -13.09 5.96
CA GLY A 482 -1.97 -12.38 6.77
C GLY A 482 -1.03 -11.48 5.98
N ASP A 483 -1.31 -11.26 4.69
CA ASP A 483 -0.52 -10.40 3.82
C ASP A 483 -0.88 -8.91 4.04
N TRP A 484 0.07 -8.18 4.60
CA TRP A 484 -0.02 -6.75 4.86
C TRP A 484 1.08 -5.97 4.13
N ASP A 485 1.86 -6.60 3.25
CA ASP A 485 3.11 -6.01 2.75
C ASP A 485 2.87 -4.72 1.97
N LEU A 486 1.83 -4.66 1.10
CA LEU A 486 1.45 -3.42 0.42
C LEU A 486 1.12 -2.27 1.40
N VAL A 487 0.35 -2.56 2.45
CA VAL A 487 0.02 -1.56 3.49
C VAL A 487 1.28 -1.06 4.18
N ARG A 488 2.19 -1.97 4.51
CA ARG A 488 3.47 -1.65 5.15
C ARG A 488 4.39 -0.82 4.25
N LEU A 489 4.43 -1.13 2.95
CA LEU A 489 5.15 -0.36 1.95
C LEU A 489 4.61 1.07 1.85
N ILE A 490 3.29 1.24 1.77
CA ILE A 490 2.66 2.57 1.74
C ILE A 490 3.04 3.40 2.97
N VAL A 491 2.95 2.82 4.18
CA VAL A 491 3.38 3.49 5.42
C VAL A 491 4.87 3.84 5.37
N GLY A 492 5.70 2.92 4.91
CA GLY A 492 7.15 3.12 4.79
C GLY A 492 7.57 4.25 3.85
N LEU A 493 6.78 4.51 2.80
CA LEU A 493 7.06 5.57 1.83
C LEU A 493 6.92 7.00 2.40
N ASN A 494 6.39 7.15 3.63
CA ASN A 494 6.47 8.42 4.35
C ASN A 494 7.91 8.81 4.74
N LEU A 495 8.85 7.86 4.79
CA LEU A 495 10.27 8.15 5.02
C LEU A 495 10.85 9.12 4.00
N GLY A 496 10.41 9.05 2.74
CA GLY A 496 10.94 9.89 1.67
C GLY A 496 10.61 11.38 1.86
N VAL A 497 9.43 11.68 2.41
CA VAL A 497 9.03 13.06 2.73
C VAL A 497 9.72 13.54 4.01
N LEU A 498 9.91 12.64 4.98
CA LEU A 498 10.61 12.95 6.24
C LEU A 498 12.10 13.27 6.03
N MET A 499 12.75 12.67 5.03
CA MET A 499 14.15 13.01 4.69
C MET A 499 14.37 14.49 4.36
N LYS A 500 13.33 15.24 4.00
CA LYS A 500 13.43 16.68 3.75
C LYS A 500 13.62 17.52 5.01
N MET A 501 13.49 16.93 6.19
CA MET A 501 13.70 17.60 7.46
C MET A 501 15.16 17.64 7.89
N ASP A 502 15.93 16.66 7.45
CA ASP A 502 17.32 16.44 7.86
C ASP A 502 18.33 17.11 6.93
N GLY A 503 17.86 17.76 5.85
CA GLY A 503 18.68 18.52 4.89
C GLY A 503 18.23 19.96 4.83
#